data_AF-A0A8J5N066-F1
#
_entry.id   AF-A0A8J5N066-F1
#
_cell.length_a   1.000
_cell.length_b   1.000
_cell.length_c   1.000
_cell.angle_alpha   90.00
_cell.angle_beta   90.00
_cell.angle_gamma   90.00
#
_symmetry.space_group_name_H-M   'P 1'
#
loop_
_entity.id
_entity.type
_entity.pdbx_description
1 polymer ?
#
loop_
_entity_poly.entity_id
_entity_poly.type
_entity_poly.pdbx_seq_one_letter_code
_entity_poly.pdbx_strand_id
1 'polypeptide(L)'
;MVYGCSQGVQQGGGESSQTQPHPQRNTSFLCKAGCEAVQEIVLRTSEVFSHLKNMPLPNGSNQGTQLSTEKKMRIQENLSAIQRHFKPLRAIYIRVNDDCAGMEYTHIEVSL
;
A
#
# COMPACT_ATOMS: atom_id res chain seq x y z
N MET A 1 -10.64 -7.52 -18.49
CA MET A 1 -9.27 -7.64 -17.94
C MET A 1 -9.37 -8.31 -16.59
N VAL A 2 -9.05 -9.60 -16.55
CA VAL A 2 -9.07 -10.42 -15.34
C VAL A 2 -7.62 -10.59 -14.94
N TYR A 3 -7.19 -10.01 -13.81
CA TYR A 3 -5.87 -10.31 -13.25
C TYR A 3 -5.99 -11.62 -12.48
N GLY A 4 -5.72 -12.74 -13.16
CA GLY A 4 -5.60 -14.06 -12.55
C GLY A 4 -4.12 -14.37 -12.31
N CYS A 5 -3.74 -14.56 -11.05
CA CYS A 5 -2.46 -15.15 -10.69
C CYS A 5 -2.56 -16.67 -10.92
N SER A 6 -1.92 -17.17 -11.98
CA SER A 6 -1.90 -18.57 -12.36
C SER A 6 -1.10 -19.39 -11.35
N GLN A 7 -1.77 -20.28 -10.61
CA GLN A 7 -1.15 -21.41 -9.92
C GLN A 7 -0.83 -22.51 -10.95
N GLY A 8 0.46 -22.78 -11.13
CA GLY A 8 0.95 -23.92 -11.91
C GLY A 8 0.81 -25.23 -11.11
N VAL A 9 0.28 -26.26 -11.77
CA VAL A 9 0.10 -27.63 -11.28
C VAL A 9 1.42 -28.38 -11.25
N GLN A 10 1.59 -29.20 -10.21
CA GLN A 10 2.75 -30.04 -9.90
C GLN A 10 2.69 -31.42 -10.59
N GLN A 11 3.76 -31.87 -11.25
CA GLN A 11 4.16 -33.29 -11.28
C GLN A 11 5.56 -33.55 -11.90
N GLY A 12 6.39 -34.31 -11.16
CA GLY A 12 7.25 -35.37 -11.75
C GLY A 12 8.78 -35.24 -11.68
N GLY A 13 9.40 -35.75 -10.61
CA GLY A 13 10.59 -36.65 -10.63
C GLY A 13 12.03 -36.08 -10.75
N GLY A 14 12.86 -36.31 -9.72
CA GLY A 14 14.32 -36.54 -9.87
C GLY A 14 15.29 -35.59 -9.13
N GLU A 15 15.85 -36.09 -8.01
CA GLU A 15 17.17 -35.84 -7.40
C GLU A 15 17.72 -34.42 -7.02
N SER A 16 17.89 -34.26 -5.71
CA SER A 16 19.13 -33.81 -5.02
C SER A 16 19.69 -32.40 -5.25
N SER A 17 19.16 -31.42 -4.51
CA SER A 17 19.95 -30.47 -3.70
C SER A 17 19.03 -29.70 -2.75
N GLN A 18 19.31 -29.81 -1.45
CA GLN A 18 18.59 -29.09 -0.38
C GLN A 18 18.82 -27.58 -0.53
N THR A 19 17.91 -26.90 -1.24
CA THR A 19 17.69 -25.47 -1.02
C THR A 19 16.73 -25.40 0.17
N GLN A 20 17.22 -24.93 1.32
CA GLN A 20 16.35 -24.66 2.46
C GLN A 20 15.19 -23.76 2.01
N PRO A 21 13.93 -24.08 2.33
CA PRO A 21 12.83 -23.16 2.14
C PRO A 21 12.96 -22.08 3.21
N HIS A 22 13.89 -21.15 3.03
CA HIS A 22 13.92 -19.91 3.79
C HIS A 22 12.53 -19.28 3.63
N PRO A 23 11.89 -18.76 4.70
CA PRO A 23 10.47 -18.49 4.67
C PRO A 23 10.18 -17.45 3.59
N GLN A 24 9.69 -17.92 2.43
CA GLN A 24 8.94 -17.15 1.44
C GLN A 24 7.58 -16.77 2.05
N ARG A 25 7.61 -16.36 3.32
CA ARG A 25 6.46 -16.22 4.20
C ARG A 25 6.10 -14.75 4.16
N ASN A 26 5.19 -14.47 3.24
CA ASN A 26 4.32 -13.30 3.20
C ASN A 26 4.79 -12.02 2.49
N THR A 27 5.86 -12.02 1.68
CA THR A 27 6.17 -10.83 0.86
C THR A 27 5.00 -10.45 -0.06
N SER A 28 4.31 -11.42 -0.66
CA SER A 28 3.11 -11.18 -1.48
C SER A 28 1.95 -10.57 -0.68
N PHE A 29 1.73 -11.03 0.55
CA PHE A 29 0.74 -10.46 1.47
C PHE A 29 1.10 -9.03 1.89
N LEU A 30 2.39 -8.79 2.20
CA LEU A 30 2.89 -7.46 2.54
C LEU A 30 2.75 -6.49 1.36
N CYS A 31 3.02 -6.92 0.13
CA CYS A 31 2.79 -6.13 -1.06
C CYS A 31 1.31 -5.78 -1.23
N LYS A 32 0.40 -6.74 -1.04
CA LYS A 32 -1.06 -6.49 -1.09
C LYS A 32 -1.48 -5.48 -0.02
N ALA A 33 -1.05 -5.67 1.22
CA ALA A 33 -1.31 -4.73 2.32
C ALA A 33 -0.73 -3.34 2.04
N GLY A 34 0.44 -3.26 1.41
CA GLY A 34 1.06 -2.01 0.95
C GLY A 34 0.22 -1.31 -0.11
N CYS A 35 -0.27 -2.06 -1.12
CA CYS A 35 -1.17 -1.52 -2.14
C CYS A 35 -2.47 -0.97 -1.54
N GLU A 36 -3.09 -1.71 -0.61
CA GLU A 36 -4.30 -1.27 0.09
C GLU A 36 -4.04 0.02 0.89
N ALA A 37 -2.91 0.10 1.60
CA ALA A 37 -2.54 1.31 2.34
C ALA A 37 -2.31 2.53 1.42
N VAL A 38 -1.66 2.34 0.26
CA VAL A 38 -1.46 3.41 -0.73
C VAL A 38 -2.80 3.87 -1.31
N GLN A 39 -3.68 2.93 -1.67
CA GLN A 39 -5.01 3.25 -2.19
C GLN A 39 -5.82 4.07 -1.17
N GLU A 40 -5.79 3.68 0.10
CA GLU A 40 -6.47 4.38 1.18
C GLU A 40 -5.92 5.80 1.40
N ILE A 41 -4.59 5.99 1.33
CA ILE A 41 -3.97 7.32 1.37
C ILE A 41 -4.48 8.19 0.20
N VAL A 42 -4.51 7.65 -1.02
CA VAL A 42 -4.98 8.38 -2.21
C VAL A 42 -6.45 8.77 -2.06
N LEU A 43 -7.29 7.85 -1.57
CA LEU A 43 -8.71 8.10 -1.34
C LEU A 43 -8.92 9.26 -0.35
N ARG A 44 -8.28 9.19 0.83
CA ARG A 44 -8.39 10.23 1.86
C ARG A 44 -7.84 11.57 1.40
N THR A 45 -6.76 11.56 0.64
CA THR A 45 -6.19 12.77 0.05
C THR A 45 -7.17 13.41 -0.93
N SER A 46 -7.85 12.58 -1.74
CA SER A 46 -8.89 13.04 -2.64
C SER A 46 -10.10 13.63 -1.90
N GLU A 47 -10.50 13.03 -0.78
CA GLU A 47 -11.55 13.58 0.09
C GLU A 47 -11.18 14.94 0.68
N VAL A 48 -9.92 15.14 1.11
CA VAL A 48 -9.44 16.46 1.56
C VAL A 48 -9.63 17.50 0.47
N PHE A 49 -9.19 17.21 -0.76
CA PHE A 49 -9.38 18.14 -1.88
C PHE A 49 -10.85 18.36 -2.24
N SER A 50 -11.70 17.33 -2.12
CA SER A 50 -13.15 17.46 -2.29
C SER A 50 -13.78 18.39 -1.26
N HIS A 51 -13.39 18.28 0.01
CA HIS A 51 -13.86 19.17 1.07
C HIS A 51 -13.38 20.61 0.86
N LEU A 52 -12.11 20.80 0.50
CA LEU A 52 -11.53 22.11 0.21
C LEU A 52 -12.23 22.78 -0.98
N LYS A 53 -12.45 22.05 -2.08
CA LYS A 53 -13.14 22.55 -3.27
C LYS A 53 -14.53 23.09 -2.97
N ASN A 54 -15.25 22.41 -2.08
CA ASN A 54 -16.62 22.78 -1.74
C ASN A 54 -16.71 23.69 -0.51
N MET A 55 -15.60 24.16 0.05
CA MET A 55 -15.61 24.98 1.26
C MET A 55 -16.34 26.29 1.00
N PRO A 56 -17.35 26.65 1.81
CA PRO A 56 -18.08 27.90 1.61
C PRO A 56 -17.14 29.09 1.88
N LEU A 57 -17.24 30.12 1.04
CA LEU A 57 -16.60 31.40 1.28
C LEU A 57 -17.17 32.01 2.58
N PRO A 58 -16.36 32.72 3.37
CA PRO A 58 -16.84 33.42 4.56
C PRO A 58 -17.79 34.56 4.14
N ASN A 59 -19.07 34.24 4.06
CA ASN A 59 -20.15 35.14 3.64
C ASN A 59 -20.84 35.85 4.83
N GLY A 60 -20.25 35.76 6.03
CA GLY A 60 -20.78 36.35 7.27
C GLY A 60 -22.03 35.68 7.83
N SER A 61 -22.58 34.65 7.15
CA SER A 61 -23.75 33.92 7.65
C SER A 61 -23.37 32.89 8.72
N ASN A 62 -24.18 32.77 9.76
CA ASN A 62 -23.98 31.75 10.81
C ASN A 62 -24.01 30.32 10.25
N GLN A 63 -24.80 30.05 9.21
CA GLN A 63 -24.80 28.75 8.52
C GLN A 63 -23.49 28.49 7.76
N GLY A 64 -22.96 29.48 7.04
CA GLY A 64 -21.68 29.35 6.32
C GLY A 64 -20.51 29.07 7.27
N THR A 65 -20.48 29.74 8.41
CA THR A 65 -19.47 29.52 9.47
C THR A 65 -19.55 28.11 10.05
N GLN A 66 -20.75 27.60 10.31
CA GLN A 66 -20.93 26.23 10.81
C GLN A 66 -20.49 25.18 9.78
N LEU A 67 -20.91 25.32 8.52
CA LEU A 67 -20.51 24.41 7.43
C LEU A 67 -18.99 24.43 7.18
N SER A 68 -18.36 25.61 7.26
CA SER A 68 -16.90 25.74 7.16
C SER A 68 -16.17 25.01 8.30
N THR A 69 -16.69 25.15 9.52
CA THR A 69 -16.13 24.49 10.71
C THR A 69 -16.23 22.96 10.61
N GLU A 70 -17.38 22.43 10.17
CA GLU A 70 -17.57 20.99 9.97
C GLU A 70 -16.60 20.45 8.90
N LYS A 71 -16.48 21.14 7.75
CA LYS A 71 -15.53 20.75 6.70
C LYS A 71 -14.09 20.78 7.19
N LYS A 72 -13.73 21.79 7.99
CA LYS A 72 -12.40 21.88 8.61
C LYS A 72 -12.13 20.67 9.52
N MET A 73 -13.12 20.25 10.31
CA MET A 73 -13.02 19.06 11.15
C MET A 73 -12.79 17.79 10.30
N ARG A 74 -13.58 17.58 9.24
CA ARG A 74 -13.42 16.45 8.30
C ARG A 74 -12.06 16.42 7.62
N ILE A 75 -11.54 17.58 7.24
CA ILE A 75 -10.19 17.70 6.67
C ILE A 75 -9.14 17.26 7.70
N GLN A 76 -9.25 17.73 8.95
CA GLN A 76 -8.31 17.37 10.02
C GLN A 76 -8.36 15.86 10.36
N GLU A 77 -9.55 15.25 10.35
CA GLU A 77 -9.73 13.80 10.50
C GLU A 77 -9.00 13.04 9.40
N ASN A 78 -9.20 13.44 8.14
CA ASN A 78 -8.53 12.81 7.01
C ASN A 78 -7.01 12.97 7.05
N LEU A 79 -6.50 14.15 7.37
CA LEU A 79 -5.07 14.40 7.53
C LEU A 79 -4.47 13.52 8.64
N SER A 80 -5.17 13.42 9.78
CA SER A 80 -4.76 12.55 10.89
C SER A 80 -4.73 11.08 10.48
N ALA A 81 -5.72 10.63 9.71
CA ALA A 81 -5.77 9.27 9.20
C ALA A 81 -4.65 9.01 8.19
N ILE A 82 -4.39 9.92 7.24
CA ILE A 82 -3.28 9.83 6.28
C ILE A 82 -1.94 9.66 7.02
N GLN A 83 -1.68 10.47 8.05
CA GLN A 83 -0.47 10.36 8.87
C GLN A 83 -0.31 8.97 9.51
N ARG A 84 -1.42 8.34 9.94
CA ARG A 84 -1.39 6.99 10.54
C ARG A 84 -1.03 5.90 9.54
N HIS A 85 -1.31 6.07 8.24
CA HIS A 85 -0.99 5.08 7.21
C HIS A 85 0.50 5.07 6.83
N PHE A 86 1.21 6.21 6.95
CA PHE A 86 2.62 6.27 6.57
C PHE A 86 3.55 5.42 7.44
N LYS A 87 3.27 5.29 8.74
CA LYS A 87 4.06 4.44 9.66
C LYS A 87 4.08 2.97 9.24
N PRO A 88 2.92 2.29 9.10
CA PRO A 88 2.89 0.90 8.65
C PRO A 88 3.35 0.75 7.20
N LEU A 89 3.04 1.71 6.32
CA LEU A 89 3.51 1.66 4.92
C LEU A 89 5.05 1.65 4.83
N ARG A 90 5.73 2.45 5.65
CA ARG A 90 7.19 2.44 5.72
C ARG A 90 7.74 1.10 6.25
N ALA A 91 7.10 0.52 7.25
CA ALA A 91 7.51 -0.79 7.77
C ALA A 91 7.35 -1.90 6.72
N ILE A 92 6.24 -1.89 5.97
CA ILE A 92 6.00 -2.80 4.84
C ILE A 92 7.09 -2.62 3.78
N TYR A 93 7.39 -1.37 3.40
CA TYR A 93 8.44 -1.07 2.41
C TYR A 93 9.79 -1.65 2.82
N ILE A 94 10.25 -1.37 4.05
CA ILE A 94 11.54 -1.87 4.55
C ILE A 94 11.57 -3.40 4.47
N ARG A 95 10.52 -4.07 4.95
CA ARG A 95 10.47 -5.53 4.96
C ARG A 95 10.46 -6.15 3.56
N VAL A 96 9.64 -5.61 2.66
CA VAL A 96 9.59 -6.08 1.26
C VAL A 96 10.92 -5.83 0.57
N ASN A 97 11.56 -4.69 0.83
CA ASN A 97 12.88 -4.38 0.28
C ASN A 97 13.95 -5.36 0.76
N ASP A 98 13.98 -5.68 2.06
CA ASP A 98 14.94 -6.64 2.63
C ASP A 98 14.70 -8.06 2.09
N ASP A 99 13.44 -8.49 2.01
CA ASP A 99 13.07 -9.80 1.45
C ASP A 99 13.46 -9.91 -0.04
N CYS A 100 13.40 -8.81 -0.80
CA CYS A 100 13.78 -8.78 -2.22
C CYS A 100 15.28 -8.61 -2.46
N ALA A 101 16.01 -7.91 -1.58
CA ALA A 101 17.46 -7.74 -1.69
C ALA A 101 18.22 -9.07 -1.49
N GLY A 102 17.63 -10.01 -0.72
CA GLY A 102 18.16 -11.36 -0.58
C GLY A 102 17.96 -12.29 -1.79
N MET A 103 17.31 -11.82 -2.87
CA MET A 103 17.08 -12.58 -4.11
C MET A 103 18.05 -12.23 -5.26
N GLU A 104 19.01 -11.33 -5.05
CA GLU A 104 20.18 -11.20 -5.93
C GLU A 104 21.16 -12.37 -5.63
N TYR A 105 21.65 -13.04 -6.68
CA TYR A 105 22.48 -14.27 -6.70
C TYR A 105 21.75 -15.62 -6.87
N THR A 106 21.21 -15.83 -8.06
CA THR A 106 21.56 -17.08 -8.77
C THR A 106 22.31 -16.70 -10.03
N HIS A 107 23.64 -16.81 -9.98
CA HIS A 107 24.49 -16.86 -11.16
C HIS A 107 23.96 -18.00 -12.05
N ILE A 108 23.28 -17.67 -13.14
CA ILE A 108 23.12 -18.61 -14.24
C ILE A 108 24.44 -18.52 -15.01
N GLU A 109 25.42 -19.32 -14.59
CA GLU A 109 26.56 -19.65 -15.44
C GLU A 109 25.97 -20.32 -16.68
N VAL A 110 25.85 -19.57 -17.77
CA VAL A 110 25.60 -20.14 -19.10
C VAL A 110 26.93 -20.76 -19.51
N SER A 111 27.09 -22.06 -19.21
CA SER A 111 28.14 -22.87 -19.81
C SER A 111 27.96 -22.82 -21.33
N LEU A 112 28.86 -22.07 -21.99
CA LEU A 112 29.06 -22.08 -23.45
C LEU A 112 29.60 -23.43 -23.92
#